data_AF-A0A951JPZ1-F1
#
_entry.id   AF-A0A951JPZ1-F1
#
_cell.length_a   1.000
_cell.length_b   1.000
_cell.length_c   1.000
_cell.angle_alpha   90.00
_cell.angle_beta   90.00
_cell.angle_gamma   90.00
#
_symmetry.space_group_name_H-M   'P 1'
#
loop_
_entity.id
_entity.type
_entity.pdbx_description
1 polymer ?
#
loop_
_entity_poly.entity_id
_entity_poly.type
_entity_poly.pdbx_seq_one_letter_code
_entity_poly.pdbx_strand_id
1 'polypeptide(L)'
;MGKTHRNGYRDRRWDTRAGTVALRIPKLREGSYYPQWLLEPRRRAEKALASVVMQAYVEGVSTRRVDDVARAMGVEGISSSQVSRICKDL
;
A
#
# COMPACT_ATOMS: atom_id res chain seq x y z
N MET A 1 32.53 3.82 -15.48
CA MET A 1 31.32 3.27 -14.83
C MET A 1 30.96 4.16 -13.65
N GLY A 2 30.13 5.19 -13.86
CA GLY A 2 29.85 6.20 -12.83
C GLY A 2 29.02 5.62 -11.69
N LYS A 3 29.48 5.77 -10.45
CA LYS A 3 28.68 5.42 -9.26
C LYS A 3 27.41 6.28 -9.28
N THR A 4 26.24 5.66 -9.39
CA THR A 4 24.97 6.38 -9.29
C THR A 4 24.78 6.87 -7.86
N HIS A 5 24.90 8.18 -7.66
CA HIS A 5 24.69 8.82 -6.37
C HIS A 5 23.19 9.03 -6.11
N ARG A 6 22.75 8.85 -4.86
CA ARG A 6 21.35 9.09 -4.44
C ARG A 6 21.06 10.60 -4.51
N ASN A 7 19.98 10.99 -5.18
CA ASN A 7 19.54 12.39 -5.32
C ASN A 7 18.26 12.65 -4.51
N GLY A 8 18.39 12.53 -3.19
CA GLY A 8 17.26 12.70 -2.27
C GLY A 8 16.26 11.54 -2.29
N TYR A 9 15.06 11.81 -1.80
CA TYR A 9 14.00 10.83 -1.57
C TYR A 9 12.67 11.32 -2.14
N ARG A 10 11.78 10.39 -2.46
CA ARG A 10 10.34 10.64 -2.64
C ARG A 10 9.60 9.97 -1.49
N ASP A 11 8.62 10.66 -0.94
CA ASP A 11 7.74 10.06 0.05
C ASP A 11 6.68 9.20 -0.63
N ARG A 12 6.42 8.03 -0.07
CA ARG A 12 5.36 7.13 -0.48
C ARG A 12 4.65 6.62 0.75
N ARG A 13 3.35 6.86 0.82
CA ARG A 13 2.48 6.25 1.82
C ARG A 13 2.40 4.73 1.62
N TRP A 14 2.52 3.97 2.71
CA TRP A 14 2.35 2.53 2.75
C TRP A 14 1.47 2.12 3.93
N ASP A 15 0.33 1.50 3.63
CA ASP A 15 -0.65 1.05 4.60
C ASP A 15 -0.30 -0.36 5.08
N THR A 16 -0.10 -0.55 6.38
CA THR A 16 0.24 -1.83 6.99
C THR A 16 -0.80 -2.18 8.06
N ARG A 17 -0.72 -3.38 8.61
CA ARG A 17 -1.55 -3.76 9.77
C ARG A 17 -1.22 -3.00 11.06
N ALA A 18 -0.03 -2.39 11.14
CA ALA A 18 0.38 -1.52 12.24
C ALA A 18 0.07 -0.04 11.98
N GLY A 19 -0.67 0.25 10.90
CA GLY A 19 -1.05 1.59 10.49
C GLY A 19 -0.30 2.09 9.25
N THR A 20 -0.53 3.36 8.94
CA THR A 20 0.03 4.02 7.76
C THR A 20 1.44 4.55 8.02
N VAL A 21 2.42 4.17 7.20
CA VAL A 21 3.82 4.57 7.29
C VAL A 21 4.23 5.40 6.08
N ALA A 22 4.97 6.48 6.30
CA ALA A 22 5.61 7.26 5.24
C ALA A 22 6.98 6.65 4.88
N LEU A 23 7.07 6.01 3.71
CA LEU A 23 8.32 5.46 3.20
C LEU A 23 9.11 6.53 2.44
N ARG A 24 10.40 6.64 2.74
CA ARG A 24 11.33 7.48 1.97
C ARG A 24 12.01 6.62 0.91
N ILE A 25 11.56 6.69 -0.33
CA ILE A 25 12.14 5.92 -1.44
C ILE A 25 13.28 6.73 -2.09
N PRO A 26 14.52 6.19 -2.15
CA PRO A 26 15.63 6.84 -2.83
C PRO A 26 15.33 7.20 -4.29
N LYS A 27 15.71 8.41 -4.71
CA LYS A 27 15.77 8.81 -6.11
C LYS A 27 17.19 8.55 -6.63
N LEU A 28 17.30 7.81 -7.74
CA LEU A 28 18.57 7.60 -8.44
C LEU A 28 18.70 8.64 -9.55
N ARG A 29 19.93 9.08 -9.86
CA ARG A 29 20.19 9.98 -11.00
C ARG A 29 19.97 9.30 -12.35
N GLU A 30 20.29 8.01 -12.41
CA GLU A 30 20.04 7.14 -13.57
C GLU A 30 19.33 5.87 -13.06
N GLY A 31 18.30 5.43 -13.78
CA GLY A 31 17.46 4.29 -13.39
C GLY A 31 16.42 4.61 -12.32
N SER A 32 15.72 3.59 -11.83
CA SER A 32 14.71 3.73 -10.77
C SER A 32 14.93 2.70 -9.67
N TYR A 33 14.80 3.12 -8.40
CA TYR A 33 14.81 2.21 -7.26
C TYR A 33 13.37 1.86 -6.87
N TYR A 34 13.06 0.57 -6.94
CA TYR A 34 11.75 0.02 -6.58
C TYR A 34 11.92 -1.34 -5.90
N PRO A 35 11.85 -1.41 -4.56
CA PRO A 35 12.04 -2.67 -3.84
C PRO A 35 10.82 -3.59 -4.02
N GLN A 36 10.85 -4.48 -5.03
CA GLN A 36 9.75 -5.40 -5.35
C GLN A 36 9.43 -6.40 -4.22
N TRP A 37 10.40 -6.68 -3.35
CA TRP A 37 10.18 -7.52 -2.16
C TRP A 37 9.27 -6.85 -1.11
N LEU A 38 9.15 -5.51 -1.14
CA LEU A 38 8.35 -4.71 -0.21
C LEU A 38 7.09 -4.14 -0.88
N LEU A 39 7.22 -3.68 -2.12
CA LEU A 39 6.23 -2.86 -2.80
C LEU A 39 5.73 -3.56 -4.07
N GLU A 40 4.42 -3.50 -4.28
CA GLU A 40 3.79 -3.91 -5.53
C GLU A 40 3.36 -2.69 -6.35
N PRO A 41 3.55 -2.70 -7.69
CA PRO A 41 3.11 -1.60 -8.55
C PRO A 41 1.63 -1.29 -8.32
N ARG A 42 1.31 0.00 -8.15
CA ARG A 42 -0.07 0.50 -7.93
C ARG A 42 -0.77 -0.01 -6.66
N ARG A 43 -0.09 -0.74 -5.77
CA ARG A 43 -0.62 -1.15 -4.46
C ARG A 43 -0.03 -0.29 -3.35
N ARG A 44 -0.89 0.22 -2.47
CA ARG A 44 -0.50 1.03 -1.30
C ARG A 44 -0.52 0.24 0.01
N ALA A 45 -1.13 -0.94 0.03
CA ALA A 45 -1.25 -1.78 1.21
C ALA A 45 -0.24 -2.94 1.22
N GLU A 46 0.21 -3.34 2.40
CA GLU A 46 0.83 -4.64 2.68
C GLU A 46 -0.10 -5.78 2.19
N LYS A 47 0.48 -6.88 1.73
CA LYS A 47 -0.26 -8.09 1.30
C LYS A 47 -1.24 -8.58 2.37
N ALA A 48 -0.82 -8.64 3.63
CA ALA A 48 -1.66 -9.11 4.72
C ALA A 48 -2.90 -8.22 4.93
N LEU A 49 -2.75 -6.89 4.86
CA LEU A 49 -3.89 -5.97 4.91
C LEU A 49 -4.83 -6.17 3.73
N ALA A 50 -4.29 -6.39 2.53
CA ALA A 50 -5.10 -6.67 1.35
C ALA A 50 -5.90 -7.98 1.49
N SER A 51 -5.30 -9.04 2.06
CA SER A 51 -5.99 -10.32 2.31
C SER A 51 -7.18 -10.18 3.26
N VAL A 52 -7.05 -9.42 4.33
CA VAL A 52 -8.16 -9.16 5.26
C VAL A 52 -9.31 -8.41 4.55
N VAL A 53 -8.98 -7.42 3.72
CA VAL A 53 -9.97 -6.67 2.94
C VAL A 53 -10.70 -7.59 1.94
N MET A 54 -9.97 -8.47 1.26
CA MET A 54 -10.55 -9.45 0.33
C MET A 54 -11.51 -10.40 1.04
N GLN A 55 -11.10 -10.94 2.20
CA GLN A 55 -11.93 -11.83 2.99
C GLN A 55 -13.23 -11.14 3.45
N ALA A 56 -13.13 -9.92 3.99
CA ALA A 56 -14.29 -9.15 4.40
C ALA A 56 -15.25 -8.87 3.22
N TYR A 57 -14.71 -8.63 2.02
CA TYR A 57 -15.53 -8.45 0.81
C TYR A 57 -16.30 -9.72 0.45
N VAL A 58 -15.65 -10.89 0.48
CA VAL A 58 -16.28 -12.20 0.23
C VAL A 58 -17.38 -12.49 1.26
N GLU A 59 -17.16 -12.11 2.53
CA GLU A 59 -18.12 -12.25 3.62
C GLU A 59 -19.28 -11.22 3.55
N GLY A 60 -19.32 -10.37 2.53
CA GLY A 60 -20.41 -9.41 2.30
C GLY A 60 -20.33 -8.15 3.18
N VAL A 61 -19.16 -7.86 3.76
CA VAL A 61 -18.93 -6.62 4.51
C VAL A 61 -18.93 -5.43 3.55
N SER A 62 -19.74 -4.41 3.84
CA SER A 62 -19.80 -3.22 3.01
C SER A 62 -18.46 -2.46 3.01
N THR A 63 -18.12 -1.79 1.90
CA THR A 63 -16.86 -1.06 1.77
C THR A 63 -16.68 0.04 2.81
N ARG A 64 -17.77 0.56 3.40
CA ARG A 64 -17.73 1.49 4.55
C ARG A 64 -17.26 0.80 5.83
N ARG A 65 -17.82 -0.36 6.18
CA ARG A 65 -17.38 -1.12 7.37
C ARG A 65 -15.93 -1.58 7.25
N VAL A 66 -15.48 -1.91 6.04
CA VAL A 66 -14.06 -2.20 5.77
C VAL A 66 -13.18 -0.97 6.07
N ASP A 67 -13.63 0.24 5.72
CA ASP A 67 -12.92 1.48 6.08
C ASP A 67 -12.86 1.68 7.59
N ASP A 68 -13.97 1.48 8.30
CA ASP A 68 -14.03 1.61 9.76
C ASP A 68 -13.03 0.67 10.46
N VAL A 69 -12.96 -0.58 10.02
CA VAL A 69 -12.03 -1.59 10.54
C VAL A 69 -10.58 -1.23 10.22
N ALA A 70 -10.29 -0.75 9.00
CA ALA A 70 -8.95 -0.30 8.63
C ALA A 70 -8.49 0.90 9.49
N ARG A 71 -9.40 1.85 9.76
CA ARG A 71 -9.15 2.99 10.65
C ARG A 71 -8.86 2.54 12.08
N ALA A 72 -9.61 1.56 12.59
CA ALA A 72 -9.38 0.98 13.91
C ALA A 72 -7.99 0.33 14.02
N MET A 73 -7.44 -0.19 12.91
CA MET A 73 -6.07 -0.71 12.83
C MET A 73 -4.99 0.38 12.59
N GLY A 74 -5.34 1.66 12.67
CA GLY A 74 -4.39 2.77 12.50
C GLY A 74 -4.07 3.11 11.04
N VAL A 75 -4.80 2.54 10.08
CA VAL A 75 -4.70 2.97 8.67
C VAL A 75 -5.50 4.25 8.50
N GLU A 76 -4.95 5.25 7.81
CA GLU A 76 -5.64 6.54 7.63
C GLU A 76 -6.99 6.42 6.88
N GLY A 77 -7.19 5.30 6.17
CA GLY A 77 -8.44 4.91 5.53
C GLY A 77 -8.24 4.16 4.23
N ILE A 78 -9.28 3.47 3.78
CA ILE A 78 -9.36 2.71 2.53
C ILE A 78 -10.64 3.10 1.77
N SER A 79 -10.47 3.62 0.55
CA SER A 79 -11.61 4.02 -0.28
C SER A 79 -12.31 2.82 -0.90
N SER A 80 -13.59 2.95 -1.24
CA SER A 80 -14.34 1.92 -1.99
C SER A 80 -13.66 1.55 -3.32
N SER A 81 -13.02 2.51 -3.99
CA SER A 81 -12.23 2.26 -5.20
C SER A 81 -10.94 1.48 -4.93
N GLN A 82 -10.35 1.63 -3.75
CA GLN A 82 -9.20 0.84 -3.32
C GLN A 82 -9.62 -0.59 -2.94
N VAL A 83 -10.75 -0.77 -2.25
CA VAL A 83 -11.34 -2.09 -1.97
C VAL A 83 -11.63 -2.83 -3.28
N SER A 84 -12.33 -2.18 -4.22
CA SER A 84 -12.63 -2.76 -5.53
C SER A 84 -11.36 -3.14 -6.30
N ARG A 85 -10.29 -2.34 -6.24
CA ARG A 85 -9.01 -2.67 -6.88
C ARG A 85 -8.29 -3.85 -6.21
N ILE A 86 -8.36 -3.95 -4.88
CA ILE A 86 -7.77 -5.06 -4.12
C ILE A 86 -8.46 -6.38 -4.48
N CYS A 87 -9.79 -6.34 -4.64
CA CYS A 87 -10.61 -7.51 -4.94
C CYS A 87 -10.82 -7.76 -6.45
N LYS A 88 -10.10 -7.04 -7.32
CA LYS A 88 -10.29 -7.14 -8.79
C LYS A 88 -9.76 -8.47 -9.35
N ASP A 89 -8.72 -9.00 -8.72
CA ASP A 89 -8.05 -10.24 -9.14
C ASP A 89 -8.48 -11.43 -8.27
N LEU A 90 -9.66 -11.32 -7.62
CA LEU A 90 -10.26 -12.38 -6.83
C LEU A 90 -10.84 -13.48 -7.72
#